data_AF-A0ABD1M4Y0-F1
#
_entry.id   AF-A0ABD1M4Y0-F1
#
_cell.length_a   1.000
_cell.length_b   1.000
_cell.length_c   1.000
_cell.angle_alpha   90.00
_cell.angle_beta   90.00
_cell.angle_gamma   90.00
#
_symmetry.space_group_name_H-M   'P 1'
#
loop_
_entity.id
_entity.type
_entity.pdbx_description
1 polymer ?
#
loop_
_entity_poly.entity_id
_entity_poly.type
_entity_poly.pdbx_seq_one_letter_code
_entity_poly.pdbx_strand_id
1 'polypeptide(L)'
;MSKRYEWDAPKSISETRSFLGLARYYRRFIEKVSRLALPLTKSTRKNQPFVWDSKCKENLQELKKRRNNTLQYSLASLFRLTTR
;
A
#
# COMPACT_ATOMS: atom_id res chain seq x y z
N MET A 1 -14.02 -13.83 -12.20
CA MET A 1 -14.11 -13.32 -10.80
C MET A 1 -12.74 -12.81 -10.38
N SER A 2 -12.43 -11.55 -10.70
CA SER A 2 -11.13 -10.96 -10.36
C SER A 2 -11.23 -10.41 -8.93
N LYS A 3 -10.70 -11.16 -7.97
CA LYS A 3 -10.53 -10.70 -6.60
C LYS A 3 -9.46 -9.61 -6.66
N ARG A 4 -9.88 -8.37 -6.94
CA ARG A 4 -9.03 -7.19 -6.71
C ARG A 4 -8.64 -7.34 -5.25
N TYR A 5 -7.35 -7.58 -5.00
CA TYR A 5 -6.79 -7.54 -3.67
C TYR A 5 -6.89 -6.07 -3.25
N GLU A 6 -8.09 -5.68 -2.82
CA GLU A 6 -8.39 -4.34 -2.42
C GLU A 6 -7.53 -4.09 -1.20
N TRP A 7 -6.76 -3.02 -1.27
CA TRP A 7 -5.91 -2.54 -0.20
C TRP A 7 -6.79 -2.00 0.94
N ASP A 8 -7.85 -2.70 1.33
CA ASP A 8 -8.80 -2.22 2.32
C ASP A 8 -8.15 -2.07 3.68
N ALA A 9 -8.74 -1.19 4.49
CA ALA A 9 -8.23 -0.92 5.82
C ALA A 9 -8.26 -2.23 6.62
N PRO A 10 -7.09 -2.80 6.99
CA PRO A 10 -7.06 -4.03 7.75
C PRO A 10 -7.76 -3.81 9.08
N LYS A 11 -8.69 -4.71 9.39
CA LYS A 11 -9.47 -4.72 10.64
C LYS A 11 -8.77 -5.53 11.72
N SER A 12 -7.73 -6.28 11.35
CA SER A 12 -6.97 -7.15 12.25
C SER A 12 -5.45 -7.01 12.07
N ILE A 13 -4.70 -7.39 13.11
CA ILE A 13 -3.24 -7.49 13.11
C ILE A 13 -2.77 -8.42 11.98
N SER A 14 -3.48 -9.53 11.76
CA SER A 14 -3.12 -10.51 10.73
C SER A 14 -3.24 -9.91 9.32
N GLU A 15 -4.34 -9.21 9.04
CA GLU A 15 -4.53 -8.49 7.77
C GLU A 15 -3.50 -7.37 7.59
N THR A 16 -3.16 -6.67 8.67
CA THR A 16 -2.14 -5.60 8.61
C THR A 16 -0.76 -6.17 8.27
N ARG A 17 -0.41 -7.36 8.76
CA ARG A 17 0.84 -8.05 8.40
C ARG A 17 0.84 -8.51 6.94
N SER A 18 -0.27 -9.07 6.45
CA SER A 18 -0.43 -9.41 5.03
C SER A 18 -0.31 -8.18 4.13
N PHE A 19 -0.94 -7.07 4.52
CA PHE A 19 -0.84 -5.79 3.84
C PHE A 19 0.61 -5.27 3.80
N LEU A 20 1.31 -5.30 4.94
CA LEU A 20 2.73 -4.92 5.01
C LEU A 20 3.60 -5.79 4.11
N GLY A 21 3.30 -7.09 4.01
CA GLY A 21 3.97 -8.00 3.07
C GLY A 21 3.84 -7.55 1.62
N LEU A 22 2.62 -7.20 1.20
CA LEU A 22 2.38 -6.66 -0.15
C LEU A 22 3.01 -5.29 -0.35
N ALA A 23 2.88 -4.38 0.62
CA ALA A 23 3.53 -3.07 0.54
C ALA A 23 5.05 -3.21 0.36
N ARG A 24 5.67 -4.21 0.99
CA ARG A 24 7.09 -4.53 0.83
C ARG A 24 7.42 -5.03 -0.58
N TYR A 25 6.52 -5.79 -1.21
CA TYR A 25 6.65 -6.22 -2.61
C TYR A 25 6.59 -5.02 -3.57
N TYR A 26 5.63 -4.11 -3.36
CA TYR A 26 5.46 -2.92 -4.22
C TYR A 26 6.39 -1.75 -3.89
N ARG A 27 7.24 -1.85 -2.85
CA ARG A 27 8.17 -0.77 -2.44
C ARG A 27 9.15 -0.33 -3.54
N ARG A 28 9.38 -1.18 -4.55
CA ARG A 28 10.26 -0.86 -5.69
C ARG A 28 9.61 0.13 -6.66
N PHE A 29 8.29 0.20 -6.67
CA PHE A 29 7.50 1.00 -7.60
C PHE A 29 6.89 2.23 -6.92
N ILE A 30 6.62 2.13 -5.62
CA ILE A 30 6.05 3.21 -4.84
C ILE A 30 7.18 3.86 -4.04
N GLU A 31 7.47 5.12 -4.32
CA GLU A 31 8.45 5.87 -3.55
C GLU A 31 7.90 6.18 -2.14
N LYS A 32 8.78 6.18 -1.13
CA LYS A 32 8.46 6.51 0.27
C LYS A 32 7.49 5.54 0.98
N VAL A 33 7.25 4.32 0.46
CA VAL A 33 6.46 3.28 1.16
C VAL A 33 6.96 3.05 2.58
N SER A 34 8.27 3.05 2.80
CA SER A 34 8.87 2.86 4.12
C SER A 34 8.31 3.86 5.14
N ARG A 35 8.15 5.14 4.77
CA ARG A 35 7.63 6.18 5.66
C ARG A 35 6.15 5.96 5.99
N LEU A 36 5.36 5.55 5.00
CA LEU A 36 3.93 5.29 5.15
C LEU A 36 3.67 3.96 5.90
N ALA A 37 4.57 2.99 5.77
CA ALA A 37 4.49 1.69 6.42
C ALA A 37 5.03 1.69 7.86
N LEU A 38 5.84 2.68 8.26
CA LEU A 38 6.35 2.82 9.64
C LEU A 38 5.24 2.84 10.71
N PRO A 39 4.21 3.70 10.61
CA PRO A 39 3.12 3.72 11.61
C PRO A 39 2.33 2.39 11.63
N LEU A 40 2.12 1.78 10.46
CA LEU A 40 1.47 0.47 10.34
C LEU A 40 2.28 -0.66 10.98
N THR A 41 3.61 -0.60 10.83
CA THR A 41 4.55 -1.57 11.44
C THR A 41 4.64 -1.39 12.95
N LYS A 42 4.51 -0.16 13.45
CA LYS A 42 4.45 0.11 14.89
C LYS A 42 3.15 -0.42 15.51
N SER A 43 2.02 -0.24 14.83
CA SER A 43 0.70 -0.73 15.27
C SER A 43 0.59 -2.26 15.36
N THR A 44 1.47 -3.01 14.68
CA THR A 44 1.45 -4.49 14.65
C THR A 44 2.49 -5.16 15.58
N ARG A 45 3.19 -4.39 16.40
CA ARG A 45 4.23 -4.90 17.32
C ARG A 45 3.60 -5.72 18.45
N LYS A 46 4.23 -6.86 18.76
CA LYS A 46 3.74 -7.87 19.74
C LYS A 46 3.56 -7.35 21.18
N ASN A 47 4.12 -6.18 21.50
CA ASN A 47 4.11 -5.57 22.83
C ASN A 47 3.27 -4.29 22.91
N GLN A 48 2.49 -3.95 21.87
CA GLN A 48 1.58 -2.81 21.91
C GLN A 48 0.18 -3.23 21.46
N PRO A 49 -0.88 -2.64 22.05
CA PRO A 49 -2.22 -2.82 21.53
C PRO A 49 -2.27 -2.37 20.08
N PHE A 50 -3.00 -3.12 19.25
CA PHE A 50 -3.24 -2.74 17.87
C PHE A 50 -4.10 -1.48 17.84
N VAL A 51 -3.45 -0.34 17.63
CA VAL A 51 -4.14 0.95 17.50
C VAL A 51 -4.18 1.31 16.03
N TRP A 52 -5.35 1.14 15.42
CA TRP A 52 -5.61 1.60 14.06
C TRP A 52 -6.03 3.08 14.07
N ASP A 53 -5.04 3.95 14.23
CA ASP A 53 -5.24 5.39 14.33
C ASP A 53 -5.58 6.04 12.96
N SER A 54 -6.12 7.26 12.97
CA SER A 54 -6.42 8.05 11.77
C SER A 54 -5.18 8.23 10.87
N LYS A 55 -3.99 8.37 11.47
CA LYS A 55 -2.72 8.36 10.74
C LYS A 55 -2.50 7.08 9.94
N CYS A 56 -2.89 5.92 10.46
CA CYS A 56 -2.76 4.65 9.72
C CYS A 56 -3.66 4.64 8.48
N LYS A 57 -4.88 5.18 8.60
CA LYS A 57 -5.83 5.32 7.47
C LYS A 57 -5.29 6.27 6.40
N GLU A 58 -4.80 7.45 6.80
CA GLU A 58 -4.24 8.43 5.86
C GLU A 58 -3.04 7.87 5.11
N ASN A 59 -2.09 7.23 5.80
CA ASN A 59 -0.92 6.62 5.17
C ASN A 59 -1.30 5.51 4.19
N LEU A 60 -2.34 4.73 4.50
CA LEU A 60 -2.85 3.68 3.63
C LEU A 60 -3.57 4.24 2.39
N GLN A 61 -4.38 5.29 2.54
CA GLN A 61 -4.99 6.00 1.42
C GLN A 61 -3.94 6.61 0.49
N GLU A 62 -2.92 7.23 1.08
CA GLU A 62 -1.83 7.85 0.34
C GLU A 62 -0.99 6.79 -0.42
N LEU A 63 -0.81 5.60 0.17
CA LEU A 63 -0.24 4.42 -0.50
C LEU A 63 -1.08 3.98 -1.72
N LYS A 64 -2.41 3.88 -1.56
CA LYS A 64 -3.33 3.56 -2.68
C LYS A 64 -3.19 4.58 -3.82
N LYS A 65 -3.10 5.88 -3.48
CA LYS A 65 -2.96 6.97 -4.44
C LYS A 65 -1.66 6.86 -5.23
N ARG A 66 -0.51 6.65 -4.56
CA ARG A 66 0.78 6.48 -5.23
C ARG A 66 0.84 5.24 -6.11
N ARG A 67 0.24 4.12 -5.66
CA ARG A 67 0.12 2.90 -6.46
C ARG A 67 -0.65 3.16 -7.75
N ASN A 68 -1.83 3.77 -7.65
CA ASN A 68 -2.65 4.08 -8.84
C ASN A 68 -1.90 5.00 -9.81
N ASN A 69 -1.17 5.99 -9.29
CA ASN A 69 -0.38 6.89 -10.12
C ASN A 69 0.77 6.15 -10.84
N THR A 70 1.47 5.25 -10.14
CA THR A 70 2.57 4.47 -10.73
C THR A 70 2.08 3.52 -11.84
N LEU A 71 0.95 2.86 -11.63
CA LEU A 71 0.34 1.99 -12.65
C LEU A 71 -0.13 2.80 -13.86
N GLN A 72 -0.61 4.03 -13.65
CA GLN A 72 -0.99 4.94 -14.73
C GLN A 72 0.24 5.37 -15.55
N TYR A 73 1.36 5.71 -14.92
CA TYR A 73 2.59 6.07 -15.64
C TYR A 73 3.20 4.89 -16.40
N SER A 74 3.20 3.68 -15.83
CA SER A 74 3.66 2.44 -16.49
C SER A 74 2.87 2.12 -17.76
N LEU A 75 1.53 2.21 -17.69
CA LEU A 75 0.67 2.00 -18.85
C LEU A 75 0.79 3.15 -19.86
N ALA A 76 0.92 4.39 -19.41
CA ALA A 76 1.14 5.55 -20.30
C ALA A 76 2.51 5.52 -21.01
N SER A 77 3.53 4.87 -20.44
CA SER A 77 4.80 4.62 -21.15
C SER A 77 4.68 3.52 -22.21
N LEU A 78 3.83 2.50 -21.99
CA LEU A 78 3.60 1.43 -22.95
C LEU A 78 2.71 1.87 -24.12
N PHE A 79 1.66 2.66 -23.85
CA PHE A 79 0.80 3.20 -24.91
C PHE A 79 1.47 4.27 -25.80
N ARG A 80 2.55 4.92 -25.32
CA ARG A 80 3.31 5.90 -26.14
C ARG A 80 4.20 5.26 -27.21
N LEU A 81 4.42 3.95 -27.18
CA LEU A 81 5.26 3.24 -28.16
C LEU A 81 4.45 2.48 -29.21
N THR A 82 3.12 2.43 -29.10
CA THR A 82 2.27 1.64 -30.01
C THR A 82 1.32 2.51 -30.86
N THR A 83 1.48 3.82 -30.83
CA THR A 83 0.84 4.73 -31.79
C THR A 83 1.93 5.31 -32.68
N ARG A 84 2.33 4.53 -33.67
CA ARG A 84 2.89 5.01 -34.92
C ARG A 84 2.19 4.27 -36.05
#